data_AF-A0A6P0IT60-F1
#
_entry.id   AF-A0A6P0IT60-F1
#
_cell.length_a   1.000
_cell.length_b   1.000
_cell.length_c   1.000
_cell.angle_alpha   90.00
_cell.angle_beta   90.00
_cell.angle_gamma   90.00
#
_symmetry.space_group_name_H-M   'P 1'
#
loop_
_entity.id
_entity.type
_entity.pdbx_description
1 polymer ?
#
loop_
_entity_poly.entity_id
_entity_poly.type
_entity_poly.pdbx_seq_one_letter_code
_entity_poly.pdbx_strand_id
1 'polypeptide(L)'
;DGTENERGIDKMRELICRRIALIEPNLVQTLEGTVDGLDFPPVFDHPETLKNLCLMSGGHVRNLMQLIQKAIDWTDELPITKRAAKRAIEETRETYQRTVQESEWETLARACHLKQAYNDDAHLDLLFKRCLLEYRYYDQNENLQIWCNVHPLIAGIPRFQNELAKVRAL
;
A
#
# COMPACT_ATOMS: atom_id res chain seq x y z
N ASP A 1 -8.76 -0.58 -13.16
CA ASP A 1 -10.06 -0.83 -12.49
C ASP A 1 -9.97 -0.77 -10.97
N GLY A 2 -8.78 -0.93 -10.38
CA GLY A 2 -8.59 -0.90 -8.92
C GLY A 2 -8.72 -2.28 -8.28
N THR A 3 -8.73 -3.35 -9.08
CA THR A 3 -8.67 -4.72 -8.61
C THR A 3 -7.23 -5.10 -8.22
N GLU A 4 -7.09 -6.19 -7.48
CA GLU A 4 -5.77 -6.70 -7.09
C GLU A 4 -4.96 -7.10 -8.33
N ASN A 5 -3.70 -6.66 -8.39
CA ASN A 5 -2.78 -7.06 -9.44
C ASN A 5 -1.78 -8.09 -8.88
N GLU A 6 -2.04 -9.37 -9.14
CA GLU A 6 -1.25 -10.48 -8.63
C GLU A 6 0.22 -10.39 -9.04
N ARG A 7 0.50 -10.07 -10.31
CA ARG A 7 1.88 -9.87 -10.81
C ARG A 7 2.61 -8.75 -10.06
N GLY A 8 1.90 -7.68 -9.70
CA GLY A 8 2.44 -6.58 -8.90
C GLY A 8 2.75 -7.00 -7.48
N ILE A 9 1.88 -7.81 -6.87
CA ILE A 9 2.10 -8.39 -5.53
C ILE A 9 3.32 -9.31 -5.56
N ASP A 10 3.43 -10.19 -6.55
CA ASP A 10 4.59 -11.07 -6.74
C ASP A 10 5.88 -10.26 -6.89
N LYS A 11 5.83 -9.16 -7.63
CA LYS A 11 6.99 -8.28 -7.78
C LYS A 11 7.41 -7.63 -6.46
N MET A 12 6.44 -7.22 -5.63
CA MET A 12 6.74 -6.69 -4.30
C MET A 12 7.33 -7.76 -3.37
N ARG A 13 6.80 -8.99 -3.41
CA ARG A 13 7.36 -10.13 -2.66
C ARG A 13 8.79 -10.42 -3.08
N GLU A 14 9.08 -10.44 -4.38
CA GLU A 14 10.42 -10.63 -4.92
C GLU A 14 11.41 -9.58 -4.37
N LEU A 15 10.99 -8.30 -4.31
CA LEU A 15 11.83 -7.23 -3.78
C LEU A 15 12.12 -7.38 -2.28
N ILE A 16 11.16 -7.88 -1.50
CA ILE A 16 11.35 -8.21 -0.09
C ILE A 16 12.34 -9.37 0.05
N CYS A 17 12.15 -10.46 -0.70
CA CYS A 17 13.06 -11.60 -0.70
C CYS A 17 14.50 -11.18 -1.02
N ARG A 18 14.69 -10.32 -2.03
CA ARG A 18 16.00 -9.78 -2.38
C ARG A 18 16.65 -9.01 -1.23
N ARG A 19 15.87 -8.27 -0.43
CA ARG A 19 16.39 -7.55 0.75
C ARG A 19 16.74 -8.50 1.90
N ILE A 20 15.88 -9.48 2.18
CA ILE A 20 16.11 -10.48 3.22
C ILE A 20 17.36 -11.31 2.89
N ALA A 21 17.52 -11.72 1.64
CA ALA A 21 18.66 -12.51 1.17
C ALA A 21 20.02 -11.84 1.40
N LEU A 22 20.07 -10.50 1.49
CA LEU A 22 21.30 -9.77 1.79
C LEU A 22 21.72 -9.88 3.26
N ILE A 23 20.79 -10.26 4.15
CA ILE A 23 21.01 -10.31 5.60
C ILE A 23 21.07 -11.76 6.07
N GLU A 24 20.05 -12.56 5.73
CA GLU A 24 19.95 -13.97 6.10
C GLU A 24 19.21 -14.75 4.98
N PRO A 25 19.92 -15.47 4.11
CA PRO A 25 19.32 -16.19 2.98
C PRO A 25 18.28 -17.24 3.38
N ASN A 26 18.40 -17.87 4.55
CA ASN A 26 17.46 -18.92 4.96
C ASN A 26 16.07 -18.36 5.28
N LEU A 27 15.97 -17.10 5.72
CA LEU A 27 14.68 -16.44 5.96
C LEU A 27 13.84 -16.25 4.68
N VAL A 28 14.46 -16.30 3.50
CA VAL A 28 13.71 -16.26 2.23
C VAL A 28 12.84 -17.51 2.08
N GLN A 29 13.32 -18.66 2.57
CA GLN A 29 12.61 -19.94 2.48
C GLN A 29 11.42 -19.97 3.44
N THR A 30 11.52 -19.25 4.56
CA THR A 30 10.48 -19.18 5.60
C THR A 30 9.65 -17.89 5.53
N LEU A 31 9.60 -17.21 4.38
CA LEU A 31 8.96 -15.89 4.27
C LEU A 31 7.54 -15.85 4.88
N GLU A 32 6.71 -16.87 4.61
CA GLU A 32 5.31 -16.92 5.04
C GLU A 32 4.90 -18.29 5.60
N GLY A 33 5.83 -18.98 6.25
CA GLY A 33 5.58 -20.29 6.82
C GLY A 33 6.85 -21.00 7.25
N THR A 34 6.67 -22.09 7.99
CA THR A 34 7.76 -22.98 8.39
C THR A 34 8.11 -23.91 7.24
N VAL A 35 9.39 -24.27 7.14
CA VAL A 35 9.89 -25.26 6.18
C VAL A 35 10.51 -26.41 6.96
N ASP A 36 10.08 -27.64 6.67
CA ASP A 36 10.60 -28.84 7.32
C ASP A 36 12.12 -28.94 7.15
N GLY A 37 12.84 -29.09 8.26
CA GLY A 37 14.31 -29.18 8.28
C GLY A 37 15.06 -27.85 8.35
N LEU A 38 14.37 -26.70 8.40
CA LEU A 38 14.97 -25.39 8.68
C LEU A 38 14.59 -24.92 10.08
N ASP A 39 15.59 -24.66 10.93
CA ASP A 39 15.41 -24.08 12.27
C ASP A 39 15.41 -22.55 12.21
N PHE A 40 14.52 -22.00 11.38
CA PHE A 40 14.32 -20.55 11.24
C PHE A 40 12.84 -20.22 11.41
N PRO A 41 12.49 -19.18 12.20
CA PRO A 41 11.10 -18.77 12.31
C PRO A 41 10.61 -18.20 10.96
N PRO A 42 9.29 -18.21 10.74
CA PRO A 42 8.73 -17.52 9.59
C PRO A 42 8.92 -16.00 9.70
N VAL A 43 9.09 -15.30 8.58
CA VAL A 43 9.20 -13.83 8.59
C VAL A 43 7.84 -13.19 8.86
N PHE A 44 6.78 -13.73 8.26
CA PHE A 44 5.40 -13.34 8.49
C PHE A 44 4.59 -14.53 9.03
N ASP A 45 3.66 -14.25 9.95
CA ASP A 45 2.85 -15.29 10.60
C ASP A 45 1.89 -16.01 9.63
N HIS A 46 1.49 -15.32 8.56
CA HIS A 46 0.59 -15.82 7.54
C HIS A 46 0.82 -15.11 6.20
N PRO A 47 0.60 -15.76 5.03
CA PRO A 47 0.73 -15.09 3.73
C PRO A 47 -0.10 -13.81 3.57
N GLU A 48 -1.31 -13.84 4.11
CA GLU A 48 -2.21 -12.67 4.14
C GLU A 48 -1.62 -11.46 4.88
N THR A 49 -0.71 -11.65 5.84
CA THR A 49 -0.08 -10.54 6.56
C THR A 49 0.81 -9.73 5.62
N LEU A 50 1.66 -10.40 4.84
CA LEU A 50 2.48 -9.74 3.83
C LEU A 50 1.62 -9.19 2.69
N LYS A 51 0.65 -9.98 2.19
CA LYS A 51 -0.27 -9.53 1.15
C LYS A 51 -0.98 -8.23 1.54
N ASN A 52 -1.47 -8.12 2.78
CA ASN A 52 -2.15 -6.93 3.26
C ASN A 52 -1.20 -5.70 3.31
N LEU A 53 0.05 -5.86 3.75
CA LEU A 53 1.04 -4.78 3.71
C LEU A 53 1.35 -4.33 2.27
N CYS A 54 1.47 -5.28 1.34
CA CYS A 54 1.61 -5.03 -0.09
C CYS A 54 0.43 -4.21 -0.63
N LEU A 55 -0.81 -4.60 -0.35
CA LEU A 55 -2.01 -3.88 -0.78
C LEU A 55 -2.07 -2.47 -0.18
N MET A 56 -1.80 -2.33 1.13
CA MET A 56 -1.85 -1.04 1.81
C MET A 56 -0.74 -0.08 1.39
N SER A 57 0.33 -0.56 0.76
CA SER A 57 1.37 0.29 0.17
C SER A 57 0.93 1.04 -1.10
N GLY A 58 -0.21 0.68 -1.69
CA GLY A 58 -0.68 1.22 -2.96
C GLY A 58 0.14 0.79 -4.18
N GLY A 59 0.99 -0.23 -4.04
CA GLY A 59 1.94 -0.66 -5.07
C GLY A 59 3.26 0.13 -5.04
N HIS A 60 3.46 1.00 -4.05
CA HIS A 60 4.65 1.84 -3.97
C HIS A 60 5.69 1.22 -3.03
N VAL A 61 6.80 0.71 -3.59
CA VAL A 61 7.82 -0.03 -2.82
C VAL A 61 8.38 0.74 -1.61
N ARG A 62 8.54 2.06 -1.72
CA ARG A 62 8.99 2.91 -0.59
C ARG A 62 7.99 2.84 0.57
N ASN A 63 6.69 2.99 0.28
CA ASN A 63 5.63 2.92 1.28
C ASN A 63 5.55 1.50 1.88
N LEU A 64 5.75 0.46 1.06
CA LEU A 64 5.81 -0.92 1.54
C LEU A 64 6.96 -1.13 2.55
N MET A 65 8.16 -0.63 2.24
CA MET A 65 9.30 -0.74 3.16
C MET A 65 9.07 0.01 4.47
N GLN A 66 8.43 1.19 4.40
CA GLN A 66 8.06 1.95 5.59
C GLN A 66 7.00 1.23 6.44
N LEU A 67 5.99 0.62 5.80
CA LEU A 67 4.97 -0.17 6.49
C LEU A 67 5.56 -1.41 7.16
N ILE A 68 6.47 -2.13 6.49
CA ILE A 68 7.17 -3.29 7.05
C ILE A 68 8.05 -2.85 8.23
N GLN A 69 8.84 -1.78 8.08
CA GLN A 69 9.65 -1.24 9.19
C GLN A 69 8.77 -0.92 10.40
N LYS A 70 7.64 -0.23 10.18
CA LYS A 70 6.71 0.11 11.27
C LYS A 70 6.08 -1.12 11.91
N ALA A 71 5.88 -2.21 11.15
CA ALA A 71 5.41 -3.48 11.71
C ALA A 71 6.51 -4.18 12.53
N ILE A 72 7.77 -4.07 12.12
CA ILE A 72 8.93 -4.55 12.87
C ILE A 72 9.06 -3.80 14.19
N ASP A 73 8.77 -2.49 14.24
CA ASP A 73 8.78 -1.72 15.50
C ASP A 73 7.78 -2.27 16.56
N TRP A 74 6.79 -3.07 16.13
CA TRP A 74 5.82 -3.77 16.97
C TRP A 74 6.11 -5.27 17.15
N THR A 75 7.30 -5.73 16.74
CA THR A 75 7.70 -7.13 16.68
C THR A 75 9.07 -7.30 17.36
N ASP A 76 9.09 -7.91 18.54
CA ASP A 76 10.35 -8.18 19.27
C ASP A 76 11.14 -9.33 18.62
N GLU A 77 10.43 -10.41 18.26
CA GLU A 77 10.98 -11.59 17.59
C GLU A 77 10.05 -11.99 16.43
N LEU A 78 10.63 -12.56 15.38
CA LEU A 78 9.85 -13.09 14.25
C LEU A 78 8.90 -14.21 14.70
N PRO A 79 7.70 -14.30 14.10
CA PRO A 79 7.23 -13.60 12.90
C PRO A 79 6.65 -12.19 13.13
N ILE A 80 6.69 -11.36 12.08
CA ILE A 80 5.81 -10.19 11.96
C ILE A 80 4.37 -10.68 11.93
N THR A 81 3.61 -10.32 12.97
CA THR A 81 2.23 -10.79 13.14
C THR A 81 1.21 -9.93 12.40
N LYS A 82 0.03 -10.49 12.09
CA LYS A 82 -1.13 -9.73 11.61
C LYS A 82 -1.48 -8.55 12.51
N ARG A 83 -1.29 -8.68 13.83
CA ARG A 83 -1.51 -7.61 14.80
C ARG A 83 -0.51 -6.48 14.63
N ALA A 84 0.78 -6.79 14.49
CA ALA A 84 1.83 -5.81 14.26
C ALA A 84 1.63 -5.07 12.93
N ALA A 85 1.33 -5.82 11.85
CA ALA A 85 0.98 -5.25 10.55
C ALA A 85 -0.25 -4.33 10.63
N LYS A 86 -1.30 -4.73 11.36
CA LYS A 86 -2.49 -3.88 11.56
C LYS A 86 -2.14 -2.57 12.28
N ARG A 87 -1.32 -2.61 13.34
CA ARG A 87 -0.87 -1.39 14.04
C ARG A 87 -0.10 -0.47 13.12
N ALA A 88 0.84 -1.01 12.36
CA ALA A 88 1.59 -0.25 11.36
C ALA A 88 0.68 0.45 10.34
N ILE A 89 -0.34 -0.26 9.85
CA ILE A 89 -1.34 0.27 8.91
C ILE A 89 -2.15 1.41 9.54
N GLU A 90 -2.67 1.23 10.77
CA GLU A 90 -3.50 2.23 11.44
C GLU A 90 -2.70 3.51 11.78
N GLU A 91 -1.46 3.38 12.26
CA GLU A 91 -0.61 4.54 12.55
C GLU A 91 -0.20 5.28 11.27
N THR A 92 0.00 4.55 10.17
CA THR A 92 0.29 5.19 8.88
C THR A 92 -0.97 5.85 8.31
N ARG A 93 -2.16 5.25 8.51
CA ARG A 93 -3.45 5.85 8.16
C ARG A 93 -3.68 7.16 8.92
N GLU A 94 -3.38 7.20 10.21
CA GLU A 94 -3.46 8.43 11.01
C GLU A 94 -2.55 9.54 10.46
N THR A 95 -1.32 9.18 10.05
CA THR A 95 -0.41 10.11 9.37
C THR A 95 -1.06 10.70 8.12
N TYR A 96 -1.60 9.86 7.23
CA TYR A 96 -2.31 10.33 6.04
C TYR A 96 -3.52 11.22 6.36
N GLN A 97 -4.29 10.87 7.39
CA GLN A 97 -5.43 11.69 7.82
C GLN A 97 -5.00 13.11 8.21
N ARG A 98 -3.82 13.26 8.82
CA ARG A 98 -3.25 14.57 9.19
C ARG A 98 -2.57 15.30 8.04
N THR A 99 -2.13 14.56 7.02
CA THR A 99 -1.47 15.12 5.83
C THR A 99 -2.45 15.78 4.85
N VAL A 100 -3.68 15.24 4.73
CA VAL A 100 -4.72 15.79 3.86
C VAL A 100 -5.31 17.05 4.51
N GLN A 101 -5.23 18.19 3.82
CA GLN A 101 -5.82 19.44 4.29
C GLN A 101 -7.34 19.42 4.11
N GLU A 102 -8.04 20.21 4.91
CA GLU A 102 -9.51 20.22 4.91
C GLU A 102 -10.11 20.55 3.53
N SER A 103 -9.48 21.47 2.79
CA SER A 103 -9.87 21.86 1.44
C SER A 103 -9.61 20.78 0.37
N GLU A 104 -8.83 19.75 0.68
CA GLU A 104 -8.38 18.77 -0.31
C GLU A 104 -9.23 17.50 -0.35
N TRP A 105 -10.07 17.25 0.67
CA TRP A 105 -10.87 16.03 0.74
C TRP A 105 -11.83 15.89 -0.45
N GLU A 106 -12.46 16.99 -0.87
CA GLU A 106 -13.33 17.01 -2.04
C GLU A 106 -12.53 16.76 -3.33
N THR A 107 -11.37 17.41 -3.49
CA THR A 107 -10.47 17.20 -4.64
C THR A 107 -10.03 15.74 -4.75
N LEU A 108 -9.62 15.12 -3.64
CA LEU A 108 -9.28 13.70 -3.59
C LEU A 108 -10.47 12.80 -3.99
N ALA A 109 -11.66 13.09 -3.48
CA ALA A 109 -12.87 12.35 -3.79
C ALA A 109 -13.24 12.45 -5.27
N ARG A 110 -13.17 13.66 -5.85
CA ARG A 110 -13.41 13.91 -7.28
C ARG A 110 -12.39 13.19 -8.16
N ALA A 111 -11.09 13.33 -7.86
CA ALA A 111 -10.03 12.65 -8.60
C ALA A 111 -10.19 11.12 -8.57
N CYS A 112 -10.55 10.57 -7.41
CA CYS A 112 -10.82 9.14 -7.24
C CYS A 112 -12.06 8.69 -8.02
N HIS A 113 -13.13 9.48 -8.01
CA HIS A 113 -14.38 9.16 -8.70
C HIS A 113 -14.22 9.21 -10.22
N LEU A 114 -13.59 10.27 -10.74
CA LEU A 114 -13.34 10.49 -12.16
C LEU A 114 -12.16 9.67 -12.70
N LYS A 115 -11.35 9.07 -11.80
CA LYS A 115 -10.11 8.35 -12.13
C LYS A 115 -9.07 9.22 -12.85
N GLN A 116 -9.12 10.52 -12.63
CA GLN A 116 -8.31 11.53 -13.31
C GLN A 116 -7.67 12.47 -12.30
N ALA A 117 -6.47 12.94 -12.59
CA ALA A 117 -5.83 14.04 -11.90
C ALA A 117 -5.56 15.15 -12.92
N TYR A 118 -5.97 16.37 -12.60
CA TYR A 118 -5.69 17.53 -13.45
C TYR A 118 -4.29 18.06 -13.15
N ASN A 119 -3.68 18.76 -14.12
CA ASN A 119 -2.38 19.39 -13.93
C ASN A 119 -2.53 20.76 -13.25
N ASP A 120 -3.09 20.75 -12.04
CA ASP A 120 -3.23 21.92 -11.16
C ASP A 120 -2.52 21.69 -9.83
N ASP A 121 -2.25 22.78 -9.12
CA ASP A 121 -1.44 22.76 -7.89
C ASP A 121 -2.04 21.82 -6.82
N ALA A 122 -3.37 21.73 -6.72
CA ALA A 122 -4.02 20.89 -5.72
C ALA A 122 -3.80 19.39 -6.00
N HIS A 123 -3.96 18.96 -7.26
CA HIS A 123 -3.70 17.57 -7.63
C HIS A 123 -2.21 17.22 -7.57
N LEU A 124 -1.33 18.14 -7.99
CA LEU A 124 0.12 17.97 -7.90
C LEU A 124 0.59 17.82 -6.45
N ASP A 125 0.07 18.62 -5.53
CA ASP A 125 0.38 18.49 -4.10
C ASP A 125 -0.12 17.16 -3.53
N LEU A 126 -1.33 16.73 -3.91
CA LEU A 126 -1.88 15.44 -3.50
C LEU A 126 -1.06 14.24 -4.03
N LEU A 127 -0.55 14.32 -5.25
CA LEU A 127 0.38 13.33 -5.81
C LEU A 127 1.73 13.36 -5.08
N PHE A 128 2.26 14.56 -4.81
CA PHE A 128 3.53 14.74 -4.10
C PHE A 128 3.48 14.13 -2.69
N LYS A 129 2.40 14.40 -1.94
CA LYS A 129 2.12 13.82 -0.62
C LYS A 129 1.67 12.36 -0.68
N ARG A 130 1.55 11.77 -1.88
CA ARG A 130 1.10 10.39 -2.13
C ARG A 130 -0.29 10.10 -1.57
N CYS A 131 -1.11 11.12 -1.39
CA CYS A 131 -2.52 10.96 -1.04
C CYS A 131 -3.33 10.51 -2.24
N LEU A 132 -2.90 10.94 -3.44
CA LEU A 132 -3.32 10.42 -4.73
C LEU A 132 -2.18 9.60 -5.34
N LEU A 133 -2.52 8.51 -6.03
CA LEU A 133 -1.59 7.62 -6.72
C LEU A 133 -1.95 7.57 -8.20
N GLU A 134 -0.95 7.71 -9.06
CA GLU A 134 -1.07 7.51 -10.51
C GLU A 134 -0.61 6.10 -10.89
N TYR A 135 -1.44 5.41 -11.66
CA TYR A 135 -1.18 4.10 -12.21
C TYR A 135 -1.01 4.18 -13.72
N ARG A 136 0.04 3.54 -14.23
CA ARG A 136 0.42 3.56 -15.65
C ARG A 136 0.66 2.14 -16.13
N TYR A 137 0.03 1.74 -17.23
CA TYR A 137 0.29 0.45 -17.86
C TYR A 137 -0.05 0.50 -19.36
N TYR A 138 0.49 -0.46 -20.12
CA TYR A 138 0.10 -0.66 -21.51
C TYR A 138 -0.99 -1.72 -21.59
N ASP A 139 -2.07 -1.43 -22.30
CA ASP A 139 -3.12 -2.41 -22.55
C ASP A 139 -2.73 -3.40 -23.66
N GLN A 140 -3.64 -4.31 -24.02
CA GLN A 140 -3.41 -5.35 -25.02
C GLN A 140 -3.12 -4.80 -26.43
N ASN A 141 -3.49 -3.54 -26.69
CA ASN A 141 -3.25 -2.85 -27.95
C ASN A 141 -2.03 -1.92 -27.88
N GLU A 142 -1.16 -2.08 -26.86
CA GLU A 142 0.00 -1.23 -26.60
C GLU A 142 -0.34 0.26 -26.37
N ASN A 143 -1.58 0.57 -26.01
CA ASN A 143 -1.95 1.93 -25.63
C ASN A 143 -1.60 2.19 -24.17
N LEU A 144 -0.99 3.35 -23.91
CA LEU A 144 -0.70 3.80 -22.55
C LEU A 144 -2.00 4.20 -21.86
N GLN A 145 -2.33 3.47 -20.79
CA GLN A 145 -3.42 3.78 -19.88
C GLN A 145 -2.87 4.46 -18.63
N ILE A 146 -3.42 5.62 -18.29
CA ILE A 146 -3.08 6.39 -17.10
C ILE A 146 -4.37 6.66 -16.33
N TRP A 147 -4.36 6.36 -15.04
CA TRP A 147 -5.49 6.69 -14.17
C TRP A 147 -5.02 6.93 -12.75
N CYS A 148 -5.81 7.68 -11.99
CA CYS A 148 -5.50 7.99 -10.60
C CYS A 148 -6.47 7.34 -9.63
N ASN A 149 -5.99 7.08 -8.42
CA ASN A 149 -6.83 6.65 -7.30
C ASN A 149 -6.31 7.22 -5.99
N VAL A 150 -7.19 7.30 -5.00
CA VAL A 150 -6.78 7.60 -3.63
C VAL A 150 -5.82 6.53 -3.09
N HIS A 151 -4.87 6.91 -2.22
CA HIS A 151 -4.03 5.95 -1.52
C HIS A 151 -4.88 4.96 -0.68
N PRO A 152 -4.57 3.65 -0.64
CA PRO A 152 -5.38 2.66 0.11
C PRO A 152 -5.53 2.97 1.61
N LEU A 153 -4.49 3.52 2.23
CA LEU A 153 -4.55 4.02 3.60
C LEU A 153 -5.51 5.20 3.80
N ILE A 154 -5.89 5.93 2.76
CA ILE A 154 -6.92 6.97 2.83
C ILE A 154 -8.31 6.40 2.50
N ALA A 155 -8.40 5.41 1.62
CA ALA A 155 -9.67 4.83 1.18
C ALA A 155 -10.59 4.35 2.33
N GLY A 156 -9.99 3.92 3.45
CA GLY A 156 -10.69 3.50 4.66
C GLY A 156 -11.02 4.62 5.66
N ILE A 157 -10.63 5.87 5.41
CA ILE A 157 -10.86 6.99 6.32
C ILE A 157 -12.32 7.46 6.18
N PRO A 158 -13.10 7.54 7.29
CA PRO A 158 -14.51 7.95 7.23
C PRO A 158 -14.73 9.32 6.56
N ARG A 159 -13.83 10.28 6.80
CA ARG A 159 -13.87 11.61 6.17
C ARG A 159 -13.86 11.51 4.64
N PHE A 160 -12.94 10.71 4.09
CA PHE A 160 -12.85 10.46 2.65
C PHE A 160 -14.09 9.75 2.11
N GLN A 161 -14.56 8.70 2.80
CA GLN A 161 -15.75 7.95 2.38
C GLN A 161 -16.98 8.84 2.28
N ASN A 162 -17.16 9.78 3.22
CA ASN A 162 -18.24 10.75 3.21
C ASN A 162 -18.14 11.71 2.02
N GLU A 163 -16.96 12.26 1.71
CA GLU A 163 -16.77 13.13 0.55
C GLU A 163 -16.96 12.38 -0.77
N LEU A 164 -16.46 11.15 -0.86
CA LEU A 164 -16.68 10.30 -2.04
C LEU A 164 -18.15 10.00 -2.27
N ALA A 165 -18.94 9.78 -1.20
CA ALA A 165 -20.37 9.58 -1.31
C ALA A 165 -21.09 10.84 -1.83
N LYS A 166 -20.72 12.03 -1.35
CA LYS A 166 -21.27 13.31 -1.84
C LYS A 166 -20.97 13.52 -3.31
N VAL A 167 -19.71 13.34 -3.72
CA VAL A 167 -19.28 13.51 -5.11
C VAL A 167 -20.03 12.57 -6.06
N ARG A 168 -20.32 11.33 -5.63
CA ARG A 168 -21.07 10.35 -6.43
C ARG A 168 -22.56 10.63 -6.54
N ALA A 169 -23.10 11.48 -5.66
CA ALA A 169 -24.51 11.85 -5.65
C ALA A 169 -24.81 13.10 -6.49
N LEU A 170 -23.78 13.76 -7.01
CA LEU A 170 -23.87 14.87 -7.96
C LEU A 170 -24.00 14.33 -9.39
#